data_AF-A0A847DUC5-F1
#
_entry.id   AF-A0A847DUC5-F1
#
_cell.length_a   1.000
_cell.length_b   1.000
_cell.length_c   1.000
_cell.angle_alpha   90.00
_cell.angle_beta   90.00
_cell.angle_gamma   90.00
#
_symmetry.space_group_name_H-M   'P 1'
#
loop_
_entity.id
_entity.type
_entity.pdbx_description
1 polymer ?
#
loop_
_entity_poly.entity_id
_entity_poly.type
_entity_poly.pdbx_seq_one_letter_code
_entity_poly.pdbx_strand_id
1 'polypeptide(L)'
;MTTKAFQDALHFVLRWEGGYVDHPDDPGGATNRGVTQAVYDRWRQAAGLARRAVRELADDEMHAIYESGYWRPPRCDALAGPLDLVQFDTAVNMGVGRAARFLQQAAGATVDGQIGPKTLECVKNCAHSELVSGYCQIREQFYRELVQRKPRMQLFLKGWMNRLDALRAKAGVPGYSVTRGAQPDFGDAPYIKRLPDLGEEVDPEAMGPVSEAAGPGPGPMRSARDIVVFVQGLQLPAPPPRMRDARGAPPPDPMADAPRAIAVGAQLAEFTDAVPAEQRSAIADCLLLAQLAANKAARPEHDLEAWHDTYLRVLQNLGWLQGSMEFRRRAVDESSGDVHRAILPVLTAMLGPAAAASSMVVAVLDGLQSMNRDSRWISLFDRASAHSRGAKFQLGLVDAEQGRLTLRLAAVAIDAMRQITQVLFFKLARSEARLIVAQGELSVDAARLGQVREAVAARVGPYLLENIARIEI
;
A
#
# COMPACT_ATOMS: atom_id res chain seq x y z
N MET A 1 18.72 34.27 19.39
CA MET A 1 18.14 33.23 20.27
C MET A 1 16.84 32.77 19.64
N THR A 2 16.64 31.46 19.53
CA THR A 2 15.41 30.86 18.99
C THR A 2 14.23 31.24 19.88
N THR A 3 13.11 31.65 19.28
CA THR A 3 11.94 32.09 20.06
C THR A 3 11.27 30.89 20.72
N LYS A 4 10.66 31.10 21.89
CA LYS A 4 9.87 30.05 22.57
C LYS A 4 8.75 29.52 21.67
N ALA A 5 8.11 30.40 20.89
CA ALA A 5 7.08 30.04 19.92
C ALA A 5 7.59 29.05 18.87
N PHE A 6 8.77 29.31 18.28
CA PHE A 6 9.39 28.37 17.35
C PHE A 6 9.72 27.03 18.00
N GLN A 7 10.28 27.03 19.22
CA GLN A 7 10.63 25.79 19.92
C GLN A 7 9.40 24.93 20.21
N ASP A 8 8.31 25.55 20.70
CA ASP A 8 7.05 24.87 20.98
C ASP A 8 6.43 24.31 19.69
N ALA A 9 6.52 25.05 18.58
CA ALA A 9 6.02 24.61 17.29
C ALA A 9 6.87 23.50 16.66
N LEU A 10 8.19 23.60 16.77
CA LEU A 10 9.13 22.57 16.32
C LEU A 10 8.94 21.26 17.07
N HIS A 11 8.72 21.31 18.38
CA HIS A 11 8.39 20.13 19.16
C HIS A 11 7.10 19.45 18.66
N PHE A 12 6.09 20.21 18.24
CA PHE A 12 4.89 19.64 17.61
C PHE A 12 5.22 18.97 16.27
N VAL A 13 5.92 19.69 15.39
CA VAL A 13 6.26 19.21 14.04
C VAL A 13 7.09 17.94 14.09
N LEU A 14 8.15 17.89 14.90
CA LEU A 14 9.08 16.75 14.96
C LEU A 14 8.41 15.43 15.38
N ARG A 15 7.28 15.49 16.10
CA ARG A 15 6.49 14.28 16.39
C ARG A 15 6.01 13.59 15.11
N TRP A 16 5.76 14.35 14.04
CA TRP A 16 5.23 13.83 12.78
C TRP A 16 6.28 13.54 11.72
N GLU A 17 7.52 14.00 11.91
CA GLU A 17 8.62 13.87 10.94
C GLU A 17 9.47 12.60 11.12
N GLY A 18 9.20 11.80 12.15
CA GLY A 18 9.89 10.53 12.41
C GLY A 18 11.30 10.68 13.04
N GLY A 19 12.00 9.55 13.18
CA GLY A 19 13.36 9.46 13.72
C GLY A 19 14.46 9.40 12.64
N TYR A 20 15.66 8.93 13.00
CA TYR A 20 16.72 8.63 12.03
C TYR A 20 16.32 7.43 11.15
N VAL A 21 16.41 7.60 9.83
CA VAL A 21 16.19 6.56 8.84
C VAL A 21 17.36 6.62 7.85
N ASP A 22 18.04 5.49 7.67
CA ASP A 22 19.16 5.34 6.73
C ASP A 22 18.99 4.01 6.02
N HIS A 23 18.29 4.07 4.89
CA HIS A 23 17.99 2.91 4.08
C HIS A 23 18.75 3.01 2.75
N PRO A 24 19.44 1.95 2.29
CA PRO A 24 20.22 1.97 1.04
C PRO A 24 19.40 2.34 -0.20
N ASP A 25 18.09 2.10 -0.15
CA ASP A 25 17.14 2.38 -1.23
C ASP A 25 16.32 3.67 -0.97
N ASP A 26 16.69 4.55 -0.03
CA ASP A 26 16.01 5.84 0.15
C ASP A 26 16.57 6.88 -0.84
N PRO A 27 15.77 7.41 -1.79
CA PRO A 27 16.25 8.41 -2.74
C PRO A 27 16.57 9.76 -2.08
N GLY A 28 16.10 9.98 -0.85
CA GLY A 28 16.51 11.13 0.00
C GLY A 28 17.84 10.92 0.72
N GLY A 29 18.39 9.71 0.71
CA GLY A 29 19.55 9.31 1.50
C GLY A 29 19.26 9.30 3.01
N ALA A 30 20.31 9.15 3.82
CA ALA A 30 20.21 9.25 5.27
C ALA A 30 19.39 10.48 5.67
N THR A 31 18.41 10.28 6.54
CA THR A 31 17.48 11.31 7.00
C THR A 31 17.43 11.28 8.52
N ASN A 32 17.62 12.42 9.16
CA ASN A 32 17.53 12.55 10.61
C ASN A 32 16.56 13.66 10.95
N ARG A 33 15.50 13.34 11.72
CA ARG A 33 14.51 14.32 12.18
C ARG A 33 13.93 15.15 11.03
N GLY A 34 13.60 14.49 9.91
CA GLY A 34 13.02 15.13 8.74
C GLY A 34 13.98 16.00 7.90
N VAL A 35 15.30 15.94 8.16
CA VAL A 35 16.35 16.59 7.36
C VAL A 35 17.13 15.52 6.61
N THR A 36 17.21 15.64 5.28
CA THR A 36 18.01 14.74 4.44
C THR A 36 19.48 15.15 4.41
N GLN A 37 20.38 14.22 4.09
CA GLN A 37 21.80 14.50 3.89
C GLN A 37 22.03 15.64 2.89
N ALA A 38 21.28 15.66 1.78
CA ALA A 38 21.40 16.70 0.75
C ALA A 38 21.00 18.10 1.25
N VAL A 39 19.93 18.19 2.05
CA VAL A 39 19.50 19.46 2.68
C VAL A 39 20.55 19.92 3.68
N TYR A 40 21.05 19.00 4.50
CA TYR A 40 22.07 19.31 5.51
C TYR A 40 23.37 19.78 4.89
N ASP A 41 23.84 19.10 3.83
CA ASP A 41 25.04 19.50 3.09
C ASP A 41 24.90 20.88 2.47
N ARG A 42 23.77 21.17 1.81
CA ARG A 42 23.50 22.48 1.21
C ARG A 42 23.48 23.59 2.28
N TRP A 43 22.85 23.32 3.42
CA TRP A 43 22.79 24.28 4.52
C TRP A 43 24.19 24.53 5.11
N ARG A 44 24.97 23.47 5.38
CA ARG A 44 26.35 23.59 5.89
C ARG A 44 27.24 24.33 4.90
N GLN A 45 27.13 24.03 3.60
CA GLN A 45 27.86 24.73 2.55
C GLN A 45 27.53 26.23 2.53
N ALA A 46 26.25 26.59 2.60
CA ALA A 46 25.81 27.98 2.67
C ALA A 46 26.33 28.70 3.94
N ALA A 47 26.49 27.96 5.05
CA ALA A 47 27.09 28.45 6.28
C ALA A 47 28.63 28.45 6.29
N GLY A 48 29.29 28.01 5.20
CA GLY A 48 30.76 27.90 5.13
C GLY A 48 31.35 26.78 5.99
N LEU A 49 30.53 25.79 6.37
CA LEU A 49 30.91 24.67 7.21
C LEU A 49 31.23 23.42 6.36
N ALA A 50 32.23 22.63 6.77
CA ALA A 50 32.55 21.36 6.13
C ALA A 50 31.38 20.36 6.24
N ARG A 51 31.16 19.51 5.22
CA ARG A 51 30.09 18.49 5.22
C ARG A 51 30.19 17.55 6.43
N ARG A 52 29.04 17.08 6.90
CA ARG A 52 28.91 16.13 8.02
C ARG A 52 27.77 15.16 7.73
N ALA A 53 27.89 13.93 8.21
CA ALA A 53 26.79 12.97 8.13
C ALA A 53 25.57 13.49 8.90
N VAL A 54 24.38 13.40 8.30
CA VAL A 54 23.12 13.87 8.89
C VAL A 54 22.70 13.05 10.12
N ARG A 55 23.25 11.84 10.29
CA ARG A 55 23.15 11.10 11.56
C ARG A 55 23.73 11.87 12.75
N GLU A 56 24.71 12.74 12.48
CA GLU A 56 25.41 13.60 13.45
C GLU A 56 24.86 15.04 13.41
N LEU A 57 23.67 15.24 12.83
CA LEU A 57 22.96 16.52 12.83
C LEU A 57 22.75 16.98 14.27
N ALA A 58 23.40 18.08 14.64
CA ALA A 58 23.29 18.68 15.96
C ALA A 58 21.94 19.41 16.13
N ASP A 59 21.48 19.53 17.37
CA ASP A 59 20.16 20.11 17.68
C ASP A 59 20.07 21.58 17.27
N ASP A 60 21.14 22.35 17.47
CA ASP A 60 21.25 23.75 17.08
C ASP A 60 21.25 23.93 15.55
N GLU A 61 21.93 23.06 14.82
CA GLU A 61 21.91 23.05 13.35
C GLU A 61 20.54 22.62 12.82
N MET A 62 19.90 21.61 13.42
CA MET A 62 18.53 21.21 13.07
C MET A 62 17.55 22.37 13.30
N HIS A 63 17.65 23.06 14.44
CA HIS A 63 16.85 24.25 14.72
C HIS A 63 17.07 25.32 13.66
N ALA A 64 18.33 25.60 13.29
CA ALA A 64 18.64 26.61 12.30
C ALA A 64 18.12 26.24 10.89
N ILE A 65 18.16 24.96 10.50
CA ILE A 65 17.59 24.46 9.24
C ILE A 65 16.07 24.68 9.22
N TYR A 66 15.36 24.26 10.27
CA TYR A 66 13.91 24.46 10.35
C TYR A 66 13.52 25.93 10.43
N GLU A 67 14.27 26.74 11.19
CA GLU A 67 13.99 28.16 11.34
C GLU A 67 14.19 28.91 10.01
N SER A 68 15.32 28.66 9.32
CA SER A 68 15.64 29.35 8.07
C SER A 68 14.87 28.82 6.86
N GLY A 69 14.52 27.53 6.82
CA GLY A 69 13.83 26.91 5.69
C GLY A 69 12.31 26.94 5.78
N TYR A 70 11.73 26.88 6.99
CA TYR A 70 10.29 26.65 7.15
C TYR A 70 9.59 27.59 8.14
N TRP A 71 10.32 28.28 9.03
CA TRP A 71 9.71 29.25 9.97
C TRP A 71 9.72 30.67 9.42
N ARG A 72 10.89 31.17 9.03
CA ARG A 72 11.06 32.55 8.55
C ARG A 72 10.49 32.78 7.15
N PRO A 73 10.71 31.91 6.15
CA PRO A 73 10.21 32.15 4.79
C PRO A 73 8.69 32.33 4.70
N PRO A 74 7.86 31.50 5.35
CA PRO A 74 6.41 31.70 5.41
C PRO A 74 5.98 32.69 6.50
N ARG A 75 6.92 33.49 7.02
CA ARG A 75 6.71 34.59 7.99
C ARG A 75 6.01 34.18 9.29
N CYS A 76 6.26 32.96 9.78
CA CYS A 76 5.71 32.50 11.06
C CYS A 76 6.13 33.40 12.23
N ASP A 77 7.33 33.98 12.17
CA ASP A 77 7.86 34.94 13.14
C ASP A 77 7.08 36.25 13.23
N ALA A 78 6.27 36.57 12.22
CA ALA A 78 5.40 37.74 12.19
C ALA A 78 3.95 37.44 12.62
N LEU A 79 3.63 36.19 12.95
CA LEU A 79 2.29 35.73 13.31
C LEU A 79 2.17 35.49 14.81
N ALA A 80 0.98 35.71 15.38
CA ALA A 80 0.68 35.35 16.75
C ALA A 80 0.21 33.90 16.84
N GLY A 81 0.59 33.20 17.91
CA GLY A 81 0.08 31.86 18.17
C GLY A 81 -1.41 31.82 18.50
N PRO A 82 -2.13 30.77 18.08
CA PRO A 82 -1.62 29.53 17.47
C PRO A 82 -1.46 29.54 15.94
N LEU A 83 -1.67 30.66 15.25
CA LEU A 83 -1.57 30.73 13.79
C LEU A 83 -0.13 30.49 13.27
N ASP A 84 0.88 30.94 14.01
CA ASP A 84 2.29 30.69 13.72
C ASP A 84 2.63 29.19 13.61
N LEU A 85 2.09 28.37 14.51
CA LEU A 85 2.18 26.92 14.51
C LEU A 85 1.50 26.31 13.28
N VAL A 86 0.28 26.75 12.96
CA VAL A 86 -0.46 26.23 11.79
C VAL A 86 0.27 26.55 10.49
N GLN A 87 0.79 27.77 10.38
CA GLN A 87 1.59 28.21 9.24
C GLN A 87 2.88 27.38 9.12
N PHE A 88 3.58 27.18 10.23
CA PHE A 88 4.82 26.43 10.27
C PHE A 88 4.62 24.96 9.90
N ASP A 89 3.67 24.26 10.52
CA ASP A 89 3.39 22.85 10.23
C ASP A 89 2.96 22.66 8.77
N THR A 90 2.18 23.59 8.23
CA THR A 90 1.78 23.56 6.83
C THR A 90 2.97 23.77 5.90
N ALA A 91 3.89 24.70 6.22
CA ALA A 91 5.10 24.92 5.43
C ALA A 91 6.03 23.71 5.41
N VAL A 92 6.20 23.03 6.55
CA VAL A 92 7.01 21.81 6.64
C VAL A 92 6.37 20.67 5.85
N ASN A 93 5.05 20.50 5.94
CA ASN A 93 4.35 19.39 5.30
C ASN A 93 4.13 19.61 3.79
N MET A 94 3.82 20.84 3.37
CA MET A 94 3.31 21.15 2.04
C MET A 94 4.10 22.20 1.26
N GLY A 95 5.21 22.69 1.80
CA GLY A 95 6.00 23.76 1.21
C GLY A 95 5.57 25.17 1.65
N VAL A 96 6.54 26.07 1.64
CA VAL A 96 6.42 27.47 2.07
C VAL A 96 5.45 28.24 1.17
N GLY A 97 5.57 28.08 -0.14
CA GLY A 97 4.74 28.77 -1.13
C GLY A 97 3.27 28.36 -1.06
N ARG A 98 2.97 27.11 -0.71
CA ARG A 98 1.58 26.66 -0.50
C ARG A 98 1.03 27.17 0.83
N ALA A 99 1.81 27.11 1.90
CA ALA A 99 1.43 27.67 3.20
C ALA A 99 1.12 29.18 3.12
N ALA A 100 1.91 29.94 2.37
CA ALA A 100 1.65 31.36 2.15
C ALA A 100 0.31 31.62 1.44
N ARG A 101 -0.01 30.84 0.40
CA ARG A 101 -1.28 30.97 -0.33
C ARG A 101 -2.49 30.57 0.52
N PHE A 102 -2.36 29.53 1.36
CA PHE A 102 -3.42 29.13 2.29
C PHE A 102 -3.70 30.22 3.33
N LEU A 103 -2.64 30.85 3.88
CA LEU A 103 -2.80 31.97 4.80
C LEU A 103 -3.53 33.14 4.13
N GLN A 104 -3.13 33.51 2.92
CA GLN A 104 -3.75 34.60 2.17
C GLN A 104 -5.22 34.33 1.86
N GLN A 105 -5.54 33.10 1.42
CA GLN A 105 -6.92 32.68 1.17
C GLN A 105 -7.76 32.74 2.45
N ALA A 106 -7.23 32.24 3.59
CA ALA A 106 -7.93 32.26 4.86
C ALA A 106 -8.14 33.69 5.40
N ALA A 107 -7.17 34.58 5.17
CA ALA A 107 -7.23 35.98 5.62
C ALA A 107 -7.98 36.91 4.66
N GLY A 108 -8.46 36.41 3.50
CA GLY A 108 -9.08 37.26 2.48
C GLY A 108 -8.11 38.23 1.80
N ALA A 109 -6.82 37.94 1.83
CA ALA A 109 -5.80 38.72 1.13
C ALA A 109 -5.65 38.27 -0.34
N THR A 110 -4.96 39.08 -1.15
CA THR A 110 -4.54 38.65 -2.50
C THR A 110 -3.65 37.41 -2.41
N VAL A 111 -4.00 36.36 -3.17
CA VAL A 111 -3.32 35.06 -3.15
C VAL A 111 -2.16 35.04 -4.15
N ASP A 112 -1.05 35.70 -3.81
CA ASP A 112 0.16 35.80 -4.63
C ASP A 112 1.34 34.95 -4.10
N GLY A 113 1.20 34.35 -2.92
CA GLY A 113 2.22 33.56 -2.25
C GLY A 113 3.31 34.37 -1.54
N GLN A 114 3.21 35.70 -1.52
CA GLN A 114 4.16 36.61 -0.86
C GLN A 114 3.53 37.23 0.39
N ILE A 115 4.04 36.89 1.57
CA ILE A 115 3.54 37.47 2.83
C ILE A 115 4.22 38.82 3.09
N GLY A 116 3.61 39.88 2.55
CA GLY A 116 3.98 41.28 2.77
C GLY A 116 3.11 41.99 3.80
N PRO A 117 3.33 43.31 4.02
CA PRO A 117 2.56 44.11 4.98
C PRO A 117 1.05 44.04 4.78
N LYS A 118 0.58 44.01 3.52
CA LYS A 118 -0.85 43.90 3.20
C LYS A 118 -1.47 42.58 3.67
N THR A 119 -0.78 41.45 3.46
CA THR A 119 -1.23 40.16 3.98
C THR A 119 -1.29 40.16 5.50
N LEU A 120 -0.28 40.73 6.16
CA LEU A 120 -0.25 40.83 7.63
C LEU A 120 -1.34 41.76 8.18
N GLU A 121 -1.74 42.79 7.44
CA GLU A 121 -2.87 43.65 7.78
C GLU A 121 -4.20 42.88 7.69
N CYS A 122 -4.43 42.14 6.59
CA CYS A 122 -5.59 41.25 6.47
C CYS A 122 -5.66 40.25 7.63
N VAL A 123 -4.54 39.60 7.96
CA VAL A 123 -4.44 38.66 9.10
C VAL A 123 -4.83 39.32 10.42
N LYS A 124 -4.37 40.56 10.67
CA LYS A 124 -4.70 41.32 11.89
C LYS A 124 -6.18 41.69 11.98
N ASN A 125 -6.83 41.89 10.84
CA ASN A 125 -8.24 42.29 10.77
C ASN A 125 -9.20 41.10 10.88
N CYS A 126 -8.72 39.86 10.78
CA CYS A 126 -9.53 38.66 11.00
C CYS A 126 -9.72 38.35 12.49
N ALA A 127 -10.88 37.79 12.84
CA ALA A 127 -11.03 37.11 14.12
C ALA A 127 -10.08 35.91 14.18
N HIS A 128 -9.20 35.88 15.17
CA HIS A 128 -8.06 34.94 15.19
C HIS A 128 -8.49 33.46 15.16
N SER A 129 -9.55 33.10 15.89
CA SER A 129 -10.10 31.74 15.92
C SER A 129 -10.72 31.30 14.59
N GLU A 130 -11.37 32.23 13.87
CA GLU A 130 -11.97 31.98 12.57
C GLU A 130 -10.88 31.81 11.51
N LEU A 131 -9.84 32.64 11.56
CA LEU A 131 -8.69 32.54 10.65
C LEU A 131 -7.98 31.19 10.78
N VAL A 132 -7.70 30.75 12.01
CA VAL A 132 -7.07 29.44 12.29
C VAL A 132 -7.96 28.30 11.81
N SER A 133 -9.26 28.37 12.05
CA SER A 133 -10.23 27.33 11.64
C SER A 133 -10.37 27.26 10.12
N GLY A 134 -10.51 28.42 9.46
CA GLY A 134 -10.61 28.54 8.01
C GLY A 134 -9.34 28.08 7.30
N TYR A 135 -8.16 28.41 7.84
CA TYR A 135 -6.89 27.87 7.34
C TYR A 135 -6.91 26.34 7.38
N CYS A 136 -7.24 25.75 8.54
CA CYS A 136 -7.25 24.30 8.68
C CYS A 136 -8.28 23.63 7.74
N GLN A 137 -9.40 24.30 7.43
CA GLN A 137 -10.38 23.81 6.46
C GLN A 137 -9.83 23.83 5.02
N ILE A 138 -9.15 24.91 4.62
CA ILE A 138 -8.48 25.00 3.30
C ILE A 138 -7.48 23.86 3.14
N ARG A 139 -6.69 23.59 4.20
CA ARG A 139 -5.73 22.49 4.20
C ARG A 139 -6.38 21.11 4.08
N GLU A 140 -7.48 20.87 4.79
CA GLU A 140 -8.25 19.62 4.65
C GLU A 140 -8.80 19.45 3.23
N GLN A 141 -9.45 20.49 2.72
CA GLN A 141 -10.04 20.47 1.38
C GLN A 141 -8.98 20.17 0.33
N PHE A 142 -7.80 20.78 0.45
CA PHE A 142 -6.68 20.49 -0.43
C PHE A 142 -6.28 19.01 -0.41
N TYR A 143 -6.17 18.37 0.77
CA TYR A 143 -5.87 16.93 0.84
C TYR A 143 -6.96 16.10 0.14
N ARG A 144 -8.23 16.42 0.36
CA ARG A 144 -9.37 15.71 -0.26
C ARG A 144 -9.36 15.86 -1.78
N GLU A 145 -9.10 17.06 -2.29
CA GLU A 145 -8.96 17.29 -3.73
C GLU A 145 -7.72 16.63 -4.31
N LEU A 146 -6.60 16.62 -3.58
CA LEU A 146 -5.37 16.00 -4.02
C LEU A 146 -5.57 14.51 -4.27
N VAL A 147 -6.26 13.80 -3.38
CA VAL A 147 -6.53 12.36 -3.56
C VAL A 147 -7.55 12.10 -4.65
N GLN A 148 -8.52 13.00 -4.86
CA GLN A 148 -9.42 12.91 -6.01
C GLN A 148 -8.66 13.03 -7.34
N ARG A 149 -7.72 13.98 -7.42
CA ARG A 149 -6.90 14.21 -8.63
C ARG A 149 -5.78 13.17 -8.81
N LYS A 150 -5.24 12.66 -7.70
CA LYS A 150 -4.15 11.67 -7.67
C LYS A 150 -4.54 10.52 -6.75
N PRO A 151 -5.36 9.56 -7.21
CA PRO A 151 -5.88 8.47 -6.37
C PRO A 151 -4.81 7.68 -5.61
N ARG A 152 -3.59 7.52 -6.17
CA ARG A 152 -2.43 6.92 -5.48
C ARG A 152 -2.05 7.59 -4.15
N MET A 153 -2.48 8.82 -3.92
CA MET A 153 -2.23 9.55 -2.68
C MET A 153 -3.22 9.18 -1.57
N GLN A 154 -4.26 8.40 -1.87
CA GLN A 154 -5.30 7.97 -0.93
C GLN A 154 -4.71 7.27 0.30
N LEU A 155 -3.65 6.47 0.12
CA LEU A 155 -2.89 5.79 1.19
C LEU A 155 -2.46 6.76 2.31
N PHE A 156 -2.13 8.00 1.98
CA PHE A 156 -1.61 8.99 2.93
C PHE A 156 -2.71 9.84 3.57
N LEU A 157 -3.95 9.78 3.07
CA LEU A 157 -5.03 10.67 3.47
C LEU A 157 -5.33 10.59 4.96
N LYS A 158 -5.41 9.38 5.50
CA LYS A 158 -5.71 9.17 6.92
C LYS A 158 -4.62 9.76 7.81
N GLY A 159 -3.35 9.53 7.50
CA GLY A 159 -2.23 10.15 8.22
C GLY A 159 -2.24 11.67 8.14
N TRP A 160 -2.56 12.23 6.98
CA TRP A 160 -2.72 13.67 6.81
C TRP A 160 -3.87 14.25 7.64
N MET A 161 -5.02 13.58 7.69
CA MET A 161 -6.15 13.98 8.53
C MET A 161 -5.79 13.88 10.02
N ASN A 162 -5.15 12.79 10.45
CA ASN A 162 -4.70 12.61 11.83
C ASN A 162 -3.73 13.72 12.28
N ARG A 163 -2.75 14.08 11.43
CA ARG A 163 -1.83 15.21 11.69
C ARG A 163 -2.58 16.53 11.80
N LEU A 164 -3.52 16.77 10.89
CA LEU A 164 -4.32 17.98 10.88
C LEU A 164 -5.24 18.09 12.11
N ASP A 165 -5.84 17.00 12.54
CA ASP A 165 -6.71 16.98 13.73
C ASP A 165 -5.91 17.20 15.02
N ALA A 166 -4.70 16.64 15.10
CA ALA A 166 -3.78 16.94 16.18
C ALA A 166 -3.34 18.42 16.19
N LEU A 167 -3.13 19.00 15.01
CA LEU A 167 -2.80 20.42 14.85
C LEU A 167 -3.97 21.30 15.30
N ARG A 168 -5.19 20.98 14.87
CA ARG A 168 -6.43 21.67 15.26
C ARG A 168 -6.63 21.66 16.77
N ALA A 169 -6.45 20.51 17.41
CA ALA A 169 -6.52 20.40 18.87
C ALA A 169 -5.44 21.24 19.56
N LYS A 170 -4.20 21.20 19.08
CA LYS A 170 -3.09 22.01 19.63
C LYS A 170 -3.33 23.52 19.43
N ALA A 171 -3.98 23.90 18.34
CA ALA A 171 -4.36 25.27 18.01
C ALA A 171 -5.68 25.72 18.65
N GLY A 172 -6.34 24.88 19.47
CA GLY A 172 -7.57 25.24 20.17
C GLY A 172 -8.80 25.38 19.27
N VAL A 173 -8.82 24.74 18.10
CA VAL A 173 -10.00 24.70 17.22
C VAL A 173 -11.10 23.86 17.92
N PRO A 174 -12.34 24.39 18.07
CA PRO A 174 -13.42 23.66 18.73
C PRO A 174 -13.72 22.31 18.07
N GLY A 175 -14.04 21.30 18.90
CA GLY A 175 -14.38 19.95 18.44
C GLY A 175 -13.20 18.99 18.26
N TYR A 176 -11.95 19.47 18.40
CA TYR A 176 -10.75 18.64 18.31
C TYR A 176 -10.06 18.50 19.66
N SER A 177 -9.72 17.27 20.03
CA SER A 177 -8.98 16.97 21.26
C SER A 177 -7.92 15.92 20.99
N VAL A 178 -6.82 15.98 21.74
CA VAL A 178 -5.72 15.01 21.65
C VAL A 178 -5.50 14.39 23.02
N THR A 179 -5.46 13.07 23.07
CA THR A 179 -5.02 12.34 24.26
C THR A 179 -3.54 12.62 24.51
N ARG A 180 -3.20 13.22 25.67
CA ARG A 180 -1.80 13.45 26.05
C ARG A 180 -1.02 12.13 26.05
N GLY A 181 0.17 12.14 25.45
CA GLY A 181 1.07 10.98 25.44
C GLY A 181 0.81 9.95 24.33
N ALA A 182 -0.24 10.10 23.52
CA ALA A 182 -0.45 9.24 22.37
C ALA A 182 0.67 9.41 21.33
N GLN A 183 1.19 8.28 20.83
CA GLN A 183 2.09 8.28 19.69
C GLN A 183 1.34 8.81 18.45
N PRO A 184 2.05 9.46 17.51
CA PRO A 184 1.47 9.86 16.23
C PRO A 184 0.89 8.66 15.49
N ASP A 185 -0.36 8.79 15.02
CA ASP A 185 -0.99 7.81 14.14
C ASP A 185 -0.80 8.25 12.68
N PHE A 186 0.11 7.58 11.98
CA PHE A 186 0.41 7.85 10.57
C PHE A 186 -0.65 7.31 9.59
N GLY A 187 -1.73 6.73 10.10
CA GLY A 187 -2.81 6.16 9.29
C GLY A 187 -2.35 4.86 8.64
N ASP A 188 -2.56 4.77 7.33
CA ASP A 188 -2.33 3.52 6.57
C ASP A 188 -0.91 3.47 5.95
N ALA A 189 -0.09 4.50 6.18
CA ALA A 189 1.30 4.60 5.75
C ALA A 189 2.28 4.61 6.94
N PRO A 190 3.55 4.19 6.76
CA PRO A 190 4.54 4.17 7.86
C PRO A 190 5.08 5.56 8.24
N TYR A 191 4.72 6.62 7.52
CA TYR A 191 5.15 8.00 7.75
C TYR A 191 4.15 9.01 7.16
N ILE A 192 4.26 10.29 7.54
CA ILE A 192 3.52 11.39 6.89
C ILE A 192 4.26 11.83 5.62
N LYS A 193 3.67 11.57 4.46
CA LYS A 193 4.24 12.02 3.18
C LYS A 193 4.20 13.54 3.09
N ARG A 194 5.37 14.17 2.93
CA ARG A 194 5.49 15.58 2.57
C ARG A 194 5.13 15.81 1.10
N LEU A 195 4.54 16.96 0.82
CA LEU A 195 4.24 17.43 -0.53
C LEU A 195 5.29 18.49 -0.94
N PRO A 196 5.83 18.42 -2.17
CA PRO A 196 6.78 19.41 -2.67
C PRO A 196 6.19 20.83 -2.64
N ASP A 197 7.07 21.82 -2.53
CA ASP A 197 6.68 23.23 -2.63
C ASP A 197 6.32 23.62 -4.07
N LEU A 198 5.66 24.76 -4.22
CA LEU A 198 5.22 25.28 -5.51
C LEU A 198 6.41 25.77 -6.34
N GLY A 199 6.56 25.23 -7.55
CA GLY A 199 7.73 25.47 -8.41
C GLY A 199 8.90 24.51 -8.17
N GLU A 200 8.82 23.69 -7.11
CA GLU A 200 9.65 22.49 -6.93
C GLU A 200 8.98 21.24 -7.55
N GLU A 201 8.00 21.43 -8.45
CA GLU A 201 7.61 20.36 -9.37
C GLU A 201 8.82 20.05 -10.23
N VAL A 202 9.58 19.08 -9.76
CA VAL A 202 10.57 18.41 -10.57
C VAL A 202 9.82 17.86 -11.77
N ASP A 203 10.29 18.21 -12.97
CA ASP A 203 9.91 17.56 -14.23
C ASP A 203 9.69 16.06 -13.95
N PRO A 204 8.59 15.42 -14.38
CA PRO A 204 8.42 13.98 -14.19
C PRO A 204 9.63 13.17 -14.67
N GLU A 205 10.49 13.75 -15.54
CA GLU A 205 11.79 13.21 -15.94
C GLU A 205 13.02 13.72 -15.14
N ALA A 206 12.98 14.88 -14.48
CA ALA A 206 14.09 15.39 -13.66
C ALA A 206 14.03 14.92 -12.20
N MET A 207 12.93 14.28 -11.78
CA MET A 207 12.98 13.28 -10.72
C MET A 207 13.63 12.06 -11.37
N GLY A 208 14.98 12.05 -11.40
CA GLY A 208 15.69 10.78 -11.43
C GLY A 208 15.00 9.86 -10.41
N PRO A 209 14.74 8.59 -10.78
CA PRO A 209 13.67 7.80 -10.19
C PRO A 209 13.68 7.99 -8.68
N VAL A 210 12.53 8.40 -8.11
CA VAL A 210 12.23 7.99 -6.73
C VAL A 210 12.59 6.53 -6.73
N SER A 211 13.46 6.09 -5.83
CA SER A 211 13.66 4.67 -5.59
C SER A 211 12.29 4.08 -5.26
N GLU A 212 11.65 3.64 -6.33
CA GLU A 212 10.51 2.79 -6.38
C GLU A 212 11.08 1.44 -5.99
N ALA A 213 11.02 1.13 -4.70
CA ALA A 213 10.98 -0.26 -4.28
C ALA A 213 9.67 -0.89 -4.80
N ALA A 214 9.72 -1.17 -6.11
CA ALA A 214 8.92 -2.06 -6.93
C ALA A 214 7.42 -1.76 -7.08
N GLY A 215 7.08 -1.07 -8.17
CA GLY A 215 5.96 -1.39 -9.05
C GLY A 215 6.50 -1.74 -10.46
N PRO A 216 5.82 -2.57 -11.28
CA PRO A 216 6.47 -3.24 -12.41
C PRO A 216 6.44 -2.45 -13.72
N GLY A 217 7.61 -2.04 -14.18
CA GLY A 217 8.11 -2.55 -15.46
C GLY A 217 9.12 -3.67 -15.16
N PRO A 218 9.69 -4.39 -16.14
CA PRO A 218 10.70 -5.41 -15.88
C PRO A 218 11.89 -4.73 -15.20
N GLY A 219 11.97 -4.78 -13.88
CA GLY A 219 13.15 -4.33 -13.16
C GLY A 219 14.37 -5.13 -13.67
N PRO A 220 15.58 -4.53 -13.73
CA PRO A 220 16.75 -5.21 -14.23
C PRO A 220 16.89 -6.56 -13.52
N MET A 221 17.13 -7.63 -14.29
CA MET A 221 17.22 -9.00 -13.78
C MET A 221 18.06 -9.03 -12.50
N ARG A 222 17.40 -9.16 -11.34
CA ARG A 222 18.09 -9.35 -10.06
C ARG A 222 18.99 -10.57 -10.19
N SER A 223 20.23 -10.47 -9.74
CA SER A 223 21.11 -11.65 -9.74
C SER A 223 20.48 -12.76 -8.90
N ALA A 224 20.84 -14.02 -9.14
CA ALA A 224 20.34 -15.14 -8.34
C ALA A 224 20.59 -14.91 -6.83
N ARG A 225 21.71 -14.25 -6.49
CA ARG A 225 22.05 -13.88 -5.11
C ARG A 225 21.07 -12.87 -4.51
N ASP A 226 20.70 -11.83 -5.26
CA ASP A 226 19.79 -10.78 -4.77
C ASP A 226 18.37 -11.32 -4.55
N ILE A 227 17.95 -12.29 -5.35
CA ILE A 227 16.66 -12.98 -5.17
C ILE A 227 16.68 -13.78 -3.87
N VAL A 228 17.73 -14.55 -3.61
CA VAL A 228 17.86 -15.34 -2.39
C VAL A 228 17.79 -14.43 -1.16
N VAL A 229 18.54 -13.32 -1.17
CA VAL A 229 18.53 -12.33 -0.09
C VAL A 229 17.12 -11.74 0.09
N PHE A 230 16.45 -11.38 -1.02
CA PHE A 230 15.08 -10.88 -0.97
C PHE A 230 14.11 -11.89 -0.34
N VAL A 231 14.11 -13.14 -0.83
CA VAL A 231 13.22 -14.21 -0.35
C VAL A 231 13.45 -14.48 1.15
N GLN A 232 14.70 -14.48 1.60
CA GLN A 232 15.05 -14.66 3.01
C GLN A 232 14.62 -13.47 3.88
N GLY A 233 14.71 -12.25 3.35
CA GLY A 233 14.33 -11.02 4.05
C GLY A 233 12.82 -10.80 4.18
N LEU A 234 11.98 -11.51 3.41
CA LEU A 234 10.53 -11.38 3.48
C LEU A 234 10.00 -11.73 4.87
N GLN A 235 9.20 -10.82 5.41
CA GLN A 235 8.45 -11.04 6.65
C GLN A 235 7.23 -11.92 6.33
N LEU A 236 7.17 -13.09 6.96
CA LEU A 236 6.09 -14.07 6.82
C LEU A 236 5.33 -14.21 8.16
N PRO A 237 4.08 -14.69 8.17
CA PRO A 237 3.42 -15.11 9.41
C PRO A 237 4.21 -16.24 10.09
N ALA A 238 3.95 -16.50 11.37
CA ALA A 238 4.56 -17.66 12.03
C ALA A 238 4.12 -18.95 11.32
N PRO A 239 5.04 -19.91 11.09
CA PRO A 239 4.65 -21.18 10.50
C PRO A 239 3.73 -21.94 11.45
N PRO A 240 2.73 -22.62 10.91
CA PRO A 240 1.80 -23.36 11.74
C PRO A 240 2.48 -24.57 12.42
N PRO A 241 1.89 -25.08 13.53
CA PRO A 241 2.34 -26.33 14.12
C PRO A 241 2.24 -27.45 13.09
N ARG A 242 3.28 -28.29 12.99
CA ARG A 242 3.23 -29.47 12.10
C ARG A 242 2.10 -30.40 12.53
N MET A 243 1.01 -30.44 11.76
CA MET A 243 -0.03 -31.45 11.95
C MET A 243 0.53 -32.83 11.55
N ARG A 244 0.67 -33.71 12.54
CA ARG A 244 0.68 -35.16 12.30
C ARG A 244 -0.77 -35.64 12.40
N ASP A 245 -1.18 -36.54 11.51
CA ASP A 245 -2.49 -37.15 11.68
C ASP A 245 -2.55 -37.96 13.00
N ALA A 246 -3.75 -38.28 13.47
CA ALA A 246 -3.94 -39.09 14.68
C ALA A 246 -3.33 -40.52 14.57
N ARG A 247 -2.79 -40.89 13.40
CA ARG A 247 -2.15 -42.17 13.09
C ARG A 247 -0.62 -42.05 12.94
N GLY A 248 -0.05 -40.88 13.21
CA GLY A 248 1.39 -40.61 13.16
C GLY A 248 2.00 -40.47 11.75
N ALA A 249 1.20 -40.59 10.69
CA ALA A 249 1.65 -40.44 9.32
C ALA A 249 1.70 -38.96 8.93
N PRO A 250 2.73 -38.52 8.18
CA PRO A 250 2.74 -37.19 7.59
C PRO A 250 1.60 -37.09 6.56
N PRO A 251 0.87 -35.97 6.52
CA PRO A 251 -0.15 -35.75 5.49
C PRO A 251 0.48 -35.79 4.08
N PRO A 252 -0.28 -36.19 3.05
CA PRO A 252 0.22 -36.29 1.68
C PRO A 252 0.68 -34.91 1.18
N ASP A 253 1.82 -34.91 0.49
CA ASP A 253 2.39 -33.71 -0.14
C ASP A 253 1.41 -33.16 -1.20
N PRO A 254 0.91 -31.93 -1.02
CA PRO A 254 -0.01 -31.34 -1.99
C PRO A 254 0.64 -31.11 -3.36
N MET A 255 1.97 -31.05 -3.47
CA MET A 255 2.67 -30.86 -4.74
C MET A 255 3.22 -32.15 -5.34
N ALA A 256 2.95 -33.32 -4.73
CA ALA A 256 3.29 -34.62 -5.30
C ALA A 256 2.77 -34.72 -6.76
N ASP A 257 3.58 -35.25 -7.68
CA ASP A 257 3.27 -35.39 -9.11
C ASP A 257 2.78 -34.11 -9.83
N ALA A 258 2.99 -32.92 -9.24
CA ALA A 258 2.66 -31.61 -9.81
C ALA A 258 1.24 -31.52 -10.43
N PRO A 259 0.18 -31.47 -9.59
CA PRO A 259 -1.21 -31.49 -10.03
C PRO A 259 -1.55 -30.43 -11.07
N ARG A 260 -2.57 -30.70 -11.88
CA ARG A 260 -3.07 -29.78 -12.91
C ARG A 260 -3.93 -28.65 -12.35
N ALA A 261 -4.50 -28.83 -11.16
CA ALA A 261 -5.24 -27.78 -10.46
C ALA A 261 -4.93 -27.79 -8.96
N ILE A 262 -4.80 -26.60 -8.39
CA ILE A 262 -4.42 -26.38 -6.99
C ILE A 262 -5.23 -25.24 -6.38
N ALA A 263 -5.44 -25.32 -5.07
CA ALA A 263 -5.83 -24.18 -4.26
C ALA A 263 -4.62 -23.71 -3.46
N VAL A 264 -4.29 -22.42 -3.57
CA VAL A 264 -3.29 -21.71 -2.75
C VAL A 264 -4.05 -20.65 -1.95
N GLY A 265 -4.39 -20.97 -0.70
CA GLY A 265 -5.29 -20.16 0.12
C GLY A 265 -6.63 -19.86 -0.56
N ALA A 266 -6.88 -18.60 -0.93
CA ALA A 266 -8.12 -18.15 -1.59
C ALA A 266 -7.99 -18.04 -3.13
N GLN A 267 -6.85 -18.47 -3.67
CA GLN A 267 -6.59 -18.54 -5.11
C GLN A 267 -6.68 -19.98 -5.58
N LEU A 268 -7.48 -20.23 -6.62
CA LEU A 268 -7.48 -21.48 -7.36
C LEU A 268 -6.66 -21.26 -8.64
N ALA A 269 -5.75 -22.17 -8.97
CA ALA A 269 -4.91 -22.08 -10.15
C ALA A 269 -4.94 -23.39 -10.95
N GLU A 270 -5.12 -23.28 -12.27
CA GLU A 270 -4.98 -24.37 -13.24
C GLU A 270 -3.69 -24.24 -14.03
N PHE A 271 -3.16 -25.38 -14.46
CA PHE A 271 -2.06 -25.49 -15.40
C PHE A 271 -2.51 -26.23 -16.66
N THR A 272 -2.32 -25.61 -17.83
CA THR A 272 -2.54 -26.29 -19.12
C THR A 272 -1.56 -27.45 -19.31
N ASP A 273 -1.82 -28.31 -20.30
CA ASP A 273 -0.90 -29.40 -20.68
C ASP A 273 0.48 -28.87 -21.10
N ALA A 274 0.55 -27.63 -21.56
CA ALA A 274 1.79 -27.01 -21.98
C ALA A 274 2.73 -26.71 -20.79
N VAL A 275 2.22 -26.58 -19.57
CA VAL A 275 3.04 -26.29 -18.38
C VAL A 275 3.64 -27.59 -17.82
N PRO A 276 4.97 -27.77 -17.82
CA PRO A 276 5.64 -28.94 -17.25
C PRO A 276 5.42 -29.06 -15.73
N ALA A 277 5.30 -30.30 -15.26
CA ALA A 277 5.12 -30.65 -13.84
C ALA A 277 6.06 -29.86 -12.88
N GLU A 278 7.35 -29.85 -13.19
CA GLU A 278 8.38 -29.17 -12.40
C GLU A 278 8.13 -27.65 -12.24
N GLN A 279 7.56 -27.01 -13.26
CA GLN A 279 7.25 -25.59 -13.24
C GLN A 279 5.97 -25.29 -12.45
N ARG A 280 4.99 -26.21 -12.44
CA ARG A 280 3.75 -26.06 -11.66
C ARG A 280 4.04 -25.90 -10.18
N SER A 281 4.94 -26.73 -9.63
CA SER A 281 5.35 -26.63 -8.22
C SER A 281 6.02 -25.29 -7.93
N ALA A 282 6.96 -24.86 -8.79
CA ALA A 282 7.66 -23.60 -8.59
C ALA A 282 6.71 -22.38 -8.69
N ILE A 283 5.72 -22.44 -9.57
CA ILE A 283 4.66 -21.43 -9.67
C ILE A 283 3.83 -21.41 -8.38
N ALA A 284 3.35 -22.58 -7.92
CA ALA A 284 2.59 -22.69 -6.68
C ALA A 284 3.34 -22.11 -5.47
N ASP A 285 4.64 -22.39 -5.36
CA ASP A 285 5.50 -21.87 -4.31
C ASP A 285 5.64 -20.33 -4.39
N CYS A 286 5.76 -19.77 -5.60
CA CYS A 286 5.81 -18.32 -5.81
C CYS A 286 4.50 -17.64 -5.38
N LEU A 287 3.35 -18.21 -5.77
CA LEU A 287 2.02 -17.70 -5.41
C LEU A 287 1.82 -17.75 -3.89
N LEU A 288 2.24 -18.86 -3.26
CA LEU A 288 2.15 -19.02 -1.80
C LEU A 288 3.05 -18.01 -1.07
N LEU A 289 4.30 -17.84 -1.52
CA LEU A 289 5.22 -16.88 -0.92
C LEU A 289 4.66 -15.45 -0.97
N ALA A 290 4.12 -15.06 -2.14
CA ALA A 290 3.49 -13.76 -2.33
C ALA A 290 2.28 -13.57 -1.41
N GLN A 291 1.42 -14.59 -1.29
CA GLN A 291 0.27 -14.54 -0.40
C GLN A 291 0.67 -14.45 1.08
N LEU A 292 1.64 -15.22 1.53
CA LEU A 292 2.11 -15.19 2.93
C LEU A 292 2.68 -13.82 3.30
N ALA A 293 3.51 -13.24 2.41
CA ALA A 293 4.06 -11.91 2.60
C ALA A 293 2.95 -10.83 2.61
N ALA A 294 1.99 -10.92 1.69
CA ALA A 294 0.86 -9.99 1.63
C ALA A 294 -0.03 -10.08 2.88
N ASN A 295 -0.36 -11.29 3.34
CA ASN A 295 -1.13 -11.52 4.57
C ASN A 295 -0.41 -10.97 5.81
N LYS A 296 0.93 -11.00 5.84
CA LYS A 296 1.73 -10.43 6.93
C LYS A 296 1.74 -8.91 6.91
N ALA A 297 1.82 -8.32 5.72
CA ALA A 297 1.94 -6.87 5.53
C ALA A 297 0.61 -6.14 5.70
N ALA A 298 -0.49 -6.73 5.21
CA ALA A 298 -1.81 -6.12 5.22
C ALA A 298 -2.89 -7.15 5.51
N ARG A 299 -3.92 -6.71 6.22
CA ARG A 299 -5.15 -7.48 6.43
C ARG A 299 -6.08 -7.23 5.24
N PRO A 300 -6.31 -8.20 4.33
CA PRO A 300 -7.12 -7.99 3.13
C PRO A 300 -8.56 -7.58 3.45
N GLU A 301 -9.01 -7.79 4.68
CA GLU A 301 -10.34 -7.38 5.20
C GLU A 301 -10.47 -5.87 5.39
N HIS A 302 -9.35 -5.16 5.54
CA HIS A 302 -9.30 -3.72 5.81
C HIS A 302 -8.70 -2.95 4.63
N ASP A 303 -7.73 -3.55 3.95
CA ASP A 303 -7.00 -2.93 2.84
C ASP A 303 -6.61 -3.97 1.79
N LEU A 304 -7.58 -4.31 0.94
CA LEU A 304 -7.42 -5.27 -0.16
C LEU A 304 -6.40 -4.79 -1.20
N GLU A 305 -6.29 -3.48 -1.41
CA GLU A 305 -5.40 -2.86 -2.40
C GLU A 305 -3.94 -2.96 -1.95
N ALA A 306 -3.61 -2.59 -0.70
CA ALA A 306 -2.28 -2.77 -0.14
C ALA A 306 -1.84 -4.24 -0.07
N TRP A 307 -2.79 -5.14 0.19
CA TRP A 307 -2.56 -6.58 0.10
C TRP A 307 -2.18 -6.99 -1.33
N HIS A 308 -2.94 -6.53 -2.33
CA HIS A 308 -2.70 -6.83 -3.76
C HIS A 308 -1.35 -6.27 -4.24
N ASP A 309 -1.00 -5.06 -3.83
CA ASP A 309 0.29 -4.44 -4.18
C ASP A 309 1.45 -5.25 -3.64
N THR A 310 1.38 -5.69 -2.38
CA THR A 310 2.42 -6.54 -1.78
C THR A 310 2.52 -7.87 -2.49
N TYR A 311 1.39 -8.49 -2.81
CA TYR A 311 1.32 -9.75 -3.55
C TYR A 311 2.00 -9.63 -4.93
N LEU A 312 1.61 -8.64 -5.73
CA LEU A 312 2.16 -8.43 -7.08
C LEU A 312 3.64 -8.07 -7.02
N ARG A 313 4.05 -7.21 -6.09
CA ARG A 313 5.45 -6.84 -5.88
C ARG A 313 6.32 -8.05 -5.57
N VAL A 314 5.88 -8.99 -4.73
CA VAL A 314 6.65 -10.21 -4.45
C VAL A 314 6.84 -11.01 -5.74
N LEU A 315 5.78 -11.25 -6.51
CA LEU A 315 5.87 -11.97 -7.79
C LEU A 315 6.84 -11.28 -8.76
N GLN A 316 6.79 -9.96 -8.87
CA GLN A 316 7.69 -9.20 -9.75
C GLN A 316 9.16 -9.32 -9.35
N ASN A 317 9.44 -9.32 -8.06
CA ASN A 317 10.80 -9.52 -7.55
C ASN A 317 11.32 -10.95 -7.79
N LEU A 318 10.41 -11.92 -7.93
CA LEU A 318 10.73 -13.28 -8.38
C LEU A 318 10.89 -13.39 -9.90
N GLY A 319 10.57 -12.33 -10.66
CA GLY A 319 10.74 -12.26 -12.11
C GLY A 319 9.44 -12.30 -12.91
N TRP A 320 8.28 -12.25 -12.27
CA TRP A 320 7.00 -12.16 -12.97
C TRP A 320 6.76 -10.74 -13.49
N LEU A 321 6.67 -10.59 -14.80
CA LEU A 321 6.34 -9.35 -15.46
C LEU A 321 4.84 -9.17 -15.47
N GLN A 322 4.36 -8.08 -14.88
CA GLN A 322 2.96 -7.70 -14.97
C GLN A 322 2.66 -7.18 -16.38
N GLY A 323 1.65 -7.75 -17.02
CA GLY A 323 1.03 -7.24 -18.23
C GLY A 323 -0.09 -6.26 -17.90
N SER A 324 -1.25 -6.39 -18.56
CA SER A 324 -2.42 -5.59 -18.23
C SER A 324 -3.01 -6.00 -16.87
N MET A 325 -3.51 -5.02 -16.12
CA MET A 325 -4.31 -5.25 -14.92
C MET A 325 -5.42 -4.20 -14.91
N GLU A 326 -6.68 -4.65 -14.85
CA GLU A 326 -7.86 -3.79 -14.84
C GLU A 326 -8.69 -4.06 -13.61
N PHE A 327 -9.01 -2.99 -12.87
CA PHE A 327 -9.91 -3.04 -11.73
C PHE A 327 -11.24 -2.38 -12.08
N ARG A 328 -12.34 -3.09 -11.84
CA ARG A 328 -13.71 -2.61 -12.07
C ARG A 328 -14.55 -2.82 -10.83
N ARG A 329 -15.19 -1.75 -10.36
CA ARG A 329 -16.18 -1.81 -9.28
C ARG A 329 -17.56 -1.98 -9.90
N ARG A 330 -18.30 -3.01 -9.48
CA ARG A 330 -19.64 -3.32 -9.99
C ARG A 330 -20.61 -3.52 -8.83
N ALA A 331 -21.77 -2.88 -8.91
CA ALA A 331 -22.88 -3.20 -8.01
C ALA A 331 -23.39 -4.62 -8.32
N VAL A 332 -23.82 -5.36 -7.30
CA VAL A 332 -24.51 -6.64 -7.49
C VAL A 332 -25.94 -6.34 -7.95
N ASP A 333 -26.35 -6.89 -9.09
CA ASP A 333 -27.73 -6.75 -9.59
C ASP A 333 -28.73 -7.53 -8.73
N GLU A 334 -29.94 -7.01 -8.58
CA GLU A 334 -30.99 -7.47 -7.67
C GLU A 334 -31.60 -8.84 -8.05
N SER A 335 -31.31 -9.33 -9.26
CA SER A 335 -31.96 -10.48 -9.89
C SER A 335 -31.34 -11.85 -9.57
N SER A 336 -30.08 -11.90 -9.09
CA SER A 336 -29.41 -13.17 -8.75
C SER A 336 -29.22 -13.30 -7.24
N GLY A 337 -30.11 -14.04 -6.57
CA GLY A 337 -30.03 -14.27 -5.12
C GLY A 337 -28.78 -15.02 -4.64
N ASP A 338 -27.97 -15.55 -5.55
CA ASP A 338 -26.74 -16.28 -5.24
C ASP A 338 -25.50 -15.60 -5.85
N VAL A 339 -24.50 -15.29 -5.02
CA VAL A 339 -23.23 -14.63 -5.40
C VAL A 339 -22.53 -15.33 -6.56
N HIS A 340 -22.53 -16.66 -6.58
CA HIS A 340 -21.91 -17.44 -7.65
C HIS A 340 -22.51 -17.12 -9.02
N ARG A 341 -23.83 -16.86 -9.10
CA ARG A 341 -24.49 -16.47 -10.36
C ARG A 341 -24.11 -15.07 -10.84
N ALA A 342 -23.82 -14.15 -9.93
CA ALA A 342 -23.35 -12.81 -10.28
C ALA A 342 -21.89 -12.82 -10.77
N ILE A 343 -21.07 -13.70 -10.21
CA ILE A 343 -19.64 -13.80 -10.51
C ILE A 343 -19.38 -14.61 -11.79
N LEU A 344 -20.20 -15.63 -12.06
CA LEU A 344 -20.07 -16.53 -13.21
C LEU A 344 -19.87 -15.81 -14.56
N PRO A 345 -20.78 -14.92 -15.02
CA PRO A 345 -20.60 -14.23 -16.30
C PRO A 345 -19.35 -13.33 -16.33
N VAL A 346 -18.94 -12.80 -15.17
CA VAL A 346 -17.75 -11.96 -15.04
C VAL A 346 -16.50 -12.81 -15.27
N LEU A 347 -16.39 -13.96 -14.62
CA LEU A 347 -15.27 -14.89 -14.81
C LEU A 347 -15.22 -15.45 -16.23
N THR A 348 -16.37 -15.84 -16.79
CA THR A 348 -16.47 -16.33 -18.18
C THR A 348 -15.98 -15.28 -19.16
N ALA A 349 -16.37 -14.00 -18.98
CA ALA A 349 -15.92 -12.91 -19.84
C ALA A 349 -14.42 -12.60 -19.68
N MET A 350 -13.87 -12.67 -18.45
CA MET A 350 -12.47 -12.35 -18.16
C MET A 350 -11.49 -13.40 -18.69
N LEU A 351 -11.87 -14.67 -18.68
CA LEU A 351 -11.01 -15.76 -19.14
C LEU A 351 -11.14 -16.03 -20.65
N GLY A 352 -12.08 -15.36 -21.33
CA GLY A 352 -12.18 -15.32 -22.79
C GLY A 352 -12.29 -16.70 -23.45
N PRO A 353 -11.71 -16.90 -24.65
CA PRO A 353 -11.71 -18.20 -25.34
C PRO A 353 -11.02 -19.33 -24.57
N ALA A 354 -10.13 -19.01 -23.63
CA ALA A 354 -9.49 -20.01 -22.78
C ALA A 354 -10.50 -20.68 -21.82
N ALA A 355 -11.59 -19.98 -21.45
CA ALA A 355 -12.73 -20.60 -20.75
C ALA A 355 -13.60 -21.49 -21.65
N ALA A 356 -13.56 -21.29 -22.97
CA ALA A 356 -14.26 -22.14 -23.94
C ALA A 356 -13.47 -23.42 -24.29
N ALA A 357 -12.16 -23.44 -24.02
CA ALA A 357 -11.26 -24.57 -24.24
C ALA A 357 -10.81 -25.28 -22.94
N SER A 358 -10.95 -24.64 -21.76
CA SER A 358 -10.65 -25.25 -20.47
C SER A 358 -11.91 -25.89 -19.88
N SER A 359 -11.86 -27.22 -19.74
CA SER A 359 -12.83 -28.03 -18.99
C SER A 359 -12.88 -27.68 -17.50
N MET A 360 -11.98 -26.84 -16.98
CA MET A 360 -11.79 -26.65 -15.54
C MET A 360 -12.30 -25.31 -15.03
N VAL A 361 -12.43 -24.26 -15.83
CA VAL A 361 -13.27 -23.11 -15.39
C VAL A 361 -14.69 -23.61 -15.22
N VAL A 362 -15.20 -24.37 -16.19
CA VAL A 362 -16.48 -25.06 -16.09
C VAL A 362 -16.48 -26.10 -14.97
N ALA A 363 -15.49 -26.99 -14.82
CA ALA A 363 -15.47 -27.97 -13.72
C ALA A 363 -15.20 -27.40 -12.32
N VAL A 364 -14.51 -26.26 -12.17
CA VAL A 364 -14.37 -25.53 -10.90
C VAL A 364 -15.69 -24.85 -10.59
N LEU A 365 -16.34 -24.22 -11.57
CA LEU A 365 -17.66 -23.62 -11.39
C LEU A 365 -18.77 -24.65 -11.15
N ASP A 366 -18.69 -25.83 -11.79
CA ASP A 366 -19.57 -26.98 -11.59
C ASP A 366 -19.21 -27.73 -10.29
N GLY A 367 -17.93 -27.76 -9.90
CA GLY A 367 -17.44 -28.30 -8.63
C GLY A 367 -17.87 -27.45 -7.43
N LEU A 368 -17.88 -26.13 -7.61
CA LEU A 368 -18.54 -25.20 -6.69
C LEU A 368 -20.05 -25.46 -6.59
N GLN A 369 -20.68 -25.97 -7.66
CA GLN A 369 -22.10 -26.38 -7.67
C GLN A 369 -22.35 -27.81 -7.15
N SER A 370 -21.39 -28.75 -7.28
CA SER A 370 -21.56 -30.18 -6.98
C SER A 370 -21.37 -30.55 -5.50
N MET A 371 -20.88 -29.61 -4.67
CA MET A 371 -20.99 -29.64 -3.20
C MET A 371 -20.32 -30.83 -2.47
N ASN A 372 -19.09 -31.23 -2.80
CA ASN A 372 -18.31 -32.08 -1.87
C ASN A 372 -17.58 -31.24 -0.80
N ARG A 373 -18.33 -30.90 0.26
CA ARG A 373 -17.84 -30.08 1.39
C ARG A 373 -16.69 -30.71 2.19
N ASP A 374 -16.48 -32.02 2.06
CA ASP A 374 -15.41 -32.74 2.75
C ASP A 374 -14.06 -32.62 2.03
N SER A 375 -14.02 -32.02 0.84
CA SER A 375 -12.78 -31.82 0.13
C SER A 375 -11.89 -30.78 0.82
N ARG A 376 -10.59 -31.11 0.94
CA ARG A 376 -9.59 -30.26 1.61
C ARG A 376 -9.46 -28.88 0.96
N TRP A 377 -9.64 -28.78 -0.36
CA TRP A 377 -9.54 -27.51 -1.07
C TRP A 377 -10.76 -26.60 -0.78
N ILE A 378 -11.98 -27.14 -0.69
CA ILE A 378 -13.16 -26.34 -0.29
C ILE A 378 -12.97 -25.83 1.14
N SER A 379 -12.53 -26.68 2.06
CA SER A 379 -12.27 -26.27 3.45
C SER A 379 -11.15 -25.23 3.56
N LEU A 380 -10.06 -25.40 2.81
CA LEU A 380 -8.96 -24.42 2.75
C LEU A 380 -9.44 -23.08 2.19
N PHE A 381 -10.16 -23.14 1.08
CA PHE A 381 -10.71 -21.99 0.39
C PHE A 381 -11.70 -21.23 1.30
N ASP A 382 -12.65 -21.93 1.91
CA ASP A 382 -13.62 -21.35 2.83
C ASP A 382 -12.93 -20.74 4.04
N ARG A 383 -11.91 -21.39 4.62
CA ARG A 383 -11.15 -20.84 5.74
C ARG A 383 -10.37 -19.57 5.36
N ALA A 384 -9.79 -19.54 4.16
CA ALA A 384 -9.06 -18.38 3.65
C ALA A 384 -10.00 -17.21 3.28
N SER A 385 -11.28 -17.51 3.08
CA SER A 385 -12.30 -16.54 2.64
C SER A 385 -13.27 -16.13 3.77
N ALA A 386 -13.45 -16.97 4.78
CA ALA A 386 -14.20 -16.71 6.00
C ALA A 386 -13.35 -15.89 6.96
N HIS A 387 -14.02 -15.09 7.81
CA HIS A 387 -13.46 -14.17 8.84
C HIS A 387 -13.39 -12.68 8.46
N SER A 388 -14.17 -12.19 7.50
CA SER A 388 -14.18 -10.75 7.17
C SER A 388 -15.54 -10.13 6.87
N ARG A 389 -15.62 -8.78 6.92
CA ARG A 389 -16.72 -7.96 6.35
C ARG A 389 -16.63 -7.97 4.81
N GLY A 390 -16.52 -9.16 4.23
CA GLY A 390 -16.17 -9.32 2.83
C GLY A 390 -15.70 -10.73 2.48
N ALA A 391 -15.33 -10.91 1.23
CA ALA A 391 -14.85 -12.17 0.69
C ALA A 391 -13.87 -11.90 -0.46
N LYS A 392 -12.80 -12.69 -0.62
CA LYS A 392 -11.91 -12.59 -1.78
C LYS A 392 -11.78 -13.94 -2.44
N PHE A 393 -11.94 -13.95 -3.76
CA PHE A 393 -11.84 -15.11 -4.62
C PHE A 393 -10.89 -14.80 -5.77
N GLN A 394 -9.94 -15.69 -6.06
CA GLN A 394 -9.03 -15.53 -7.19
C GLN A 394 -9.00 -16.82 -8.02
N LEU A 395 -9.09 -16.69 -9.33
CA LEU A 395 -8.86 -17.75 -10.31
C LEU A 395 -7.65 -17.41 -11.16
N GLY A 396 -6.76 -18.38 -11.32
CA GLY A 396 -5.61 -18.31 -12.20
C GLY A 396 -5.68 -19.41 -13.26
N LEU A 397 -5.42 -19.05 -14.51
CA LEU A 397 -5.06 -20.02 -15.55
C LEU A 397 -3.61 -19.78 -15.92
N VAL A 398 -2.79 -20.82 -15.80
CA VAL A 398 -1.38 -20.79 -16.17
C VAL A 398 -1.18 -21.59 -17.44
N ASP A 399 -0.58 -20.93 -18.42
CA ASP A 399 -0.23 -21.52 -19.71
C ASP A 399 1.27 -21.36 -19.99
N ALA A 400 1.79 -22.11 -20.96
CA ALA A 400 3.17 -22.01 -21.39
C ALA A 400 3.27 -21.95 -22.91
N GLU A 401 4.00 -20.97 -23.42
CA GLU A 401 4.28 -20.83 -24.85
C GLU A 401 5.74 -20.37 -25.05
N GLN A 402 6.49 -21.08 -25.89
CA GLN A 402 7.86 -20.70 -26.29
C GLN A 402 8.80 -20.36 -25.11
N GLY A 403 8.72 -21.12 -24.01
CA GLY A 403 9.56 -20.92 -22.81
C GLY A 403 9.10 -19.79 -21.88
N ARG A 404 7.99 -19.11 -22.21
CA ARG A 404 7.33 -18.14 -21.34
C ARG A 404 6.10 -18.77 -20.69
N LEU A 405 6.00 -18.60 -19.38
CA LEU A 405 4.83 -18.98 -18.58
C LEU A 405 3.95 -17.75 -18.40
N THR A 406 2.65 -17.90 -18.57
CA THR A 406 1.68 -16.81 -18.46
C THR A 406 0.58 -17.20 -17.49
N LEU A 407 0.43 -16.43 -16.42
CA LEU A 407 -0.67 -16.51 -15.47
C LEU A 407 -1.71 -15.43 -15.80
N ARG A 408 -2.88 -15.87 -16.26
CA ARG A 408 -4.07 -15.01 -16.37
C ARG A 408 -4.86 -15.13 -15.08
N LEU A 409 -5.13 -14.00 -14.46
CA LEU A 409 -5.75 -13.90 -13.14
C LEU A 409 -7.07 -13.16 -13.22
N ALA A 410 -8.10 -13.72 -12.59
CA ALA A 410 -9.37 -13.09 -12.33
C ALA A 410 -9.63 -13.10 -10.83
N ALA A 411 -9.69 -11.92 -10.22
CA ALA A 411 -10.01 -11.74 -8.82
C ALA A 411 -11.40 -11.11 -8.66
N VAL A 412 -12.14 -11.59 -7.68
CA VAL A 412 -13.36 -10.95 -7.21
C VAL A 412 -13.25 -10.77 -5.72
N ALA A 413 -13.46 -9.55 -5.24
CA ALA A 413 -13.70 -9.27 -3.85
C ALA A 413 -15.11 -8.75 -3.63
N ILE A 414 -15.71 -9.15 -2.53
CA ILE A 414 -17.02 -8.73 -2.08
C ILE A 414 -16.79 -7.81 -0.89
N ASP A 415 -17.24 -6.58 -1.01
CA ASP A 415 -17.33 -5.62 0.08
C ASP A 415 -18.79 -5.64 0.58
N ALA A 416 -19.00 -6.08 1.82
CA ALA A 416 -20.34 -6.28 2.40
C ALA A 416 -20.44 -5.68 3.80
N MET A 417 -21.59 -5.09 4.14
CA MET A 417 -21.79 -4.44 5.45
C MET A 417 -21.83 -5.40 6.65
N ARG A 418 -21.96 -6.71 6.42
CA ARG A 418 -22.03 -7.75 7.48
C ARG A 418 -20.92 -8.78 7.31
N GLN A 419 -20.55 -9.44 8.43
CA GLN A 419 -19.58 -10.55 8.41
C GLN A 419 -20.10 -11.69 7.54
N ILE A 420 -19.27 -12.12 6.59
CA ILE A 420 -19.54 -13.28 5.72
C ILE A 420 -18.81 -14.48 6.32
N THR A 421 -19.56 -15.49 6.72
CA THR A 421 -19.02 -16.72 7.29
C THR A 421 -18.72 -17.79 6.24
N GLN A 422 -19.30 -17.66 5.03
CA GLN A 422 -19.12 -18.59 3.92
C GLN A 422 -19.23 -17.81 2.61
N VAL A 423 -18.18 -17.81 1.80
CA VAL A 423 -18.06 -16.94 0.62
C VAL A 423 -18.74 -17.51 -0.62
N LEU A 424 -18.76 -18.83 -0.75
CA LEU A 424 -19.35 -19.53 -1.89
C LEU A 424 -20.84 -19.86 -1.70
N PHE A 425 -21.34 -19.80 -0.46
CA PHE A 425 -22.61 -20.43 -0.06
C PHE A 425 -23.67 -19.49 0.52
N PHE A 426 -23.50 -18.16 0.42
CA PHE A 426 -24.45 -17.22 1.03
C PHE A 426 -25.35 -16.50 0.03
N LYS A 427 -26.60 -16.31 0.45
CA LYS A 427 -27.56 -15.42 -0.20
C LYS A 427 -27.32 -14.00 0.31
N LEU A 428 -27.07 -13.07 -0.60
CA LEU A 428 -26.99 -11.66 -0.25
C LEU A 428 -28.40 -11.12 0.03
N ALA A 429 -28.62 -10.57 1.23
CA ALA A 429 -29.82 -9.79 1.50
C ALA A 429 -29.74 -8.45 0.73
N ARG A 430 -30.89 -7.99 0.24
CA ARG A 430 -31.04 -6.86 -0.70
C ARG A 430 -30.20 -5.63 -0.30
N SER A 431 -29.51 -5.04 -1.27
CA SER A 431 -28.87 -3.70 -1.28
C SER A 431 -27.55 -3.42 -0.51
N GLU A 432 -26.84 -4.42 0.04
CA GLU A 432 -25.67 -4.15 0.91
C GLU A 432 -24.28 -4.67 0.44
N ALA A 433 -24.10 -5.09 -0.82
CA ALA A 433 -22.80 -5.59 -1.30
C ALA A 433 -22.31 -5.01 -2.64
N ARG A 434 -21.00 -4.76 -2.73
CA ARG A 434 -20.30 -4.35 -3.95
C ARG A 434 -19.27 -5.40 -4.35
N LEU A 435 -19.16 -5.66 -5.64
CA LEU A 435 -18.08 -6.48 -6.20
C LEU A 435 -16.96 -5.59 -6.70
N ILE A 436 -15.75 -5.91 -6.29
CA ILE A 436 -14.52 -5.41 -6.89
C ILE A 436 -13.99 -6.55 -7.73
N VAL A 437 -13.89 -6.34 -9.03
CA VAL A 437 -13.40 -7.33 -9.97
C VAL A 437 -12.06 -6.84 -10.50
N ALA A 438 -11.05 -7.69 -10.48
CA ALA A 438 -9.76 -7.40 -11.10
C ALA A 438 -9.41 -8.50 -12.10
N GLN A 439 -9.03 -8.13 -13.32
CA GLN A 439 -8.40 -9.05 -14.27
C GLN A 439 -6.99 -8.61 -14.54
N GLY A 440 -6.07 -9.54 -14.72
CA GLY A 440 -4.78 -9.21 -15.28
C GLY A 440 -3.96 -10.40 -15.70
N GLU A 441 -2.81 -10.09 -16.27
CA GLU A 441 -1.88 -11.08 -16.78
C GLU A 441 -0.51 -10.84 -16.15
N LEU A 442 0.16 -11.93 -15.76
CA LEU A 442 1.55 -11.94 -15.33
C LEU A 442 2.28 -12.97 -16.18
N SER A 443 3.54 -12.70 -16.54
CA SER A 443 4.35 -13.67 -17.29
C SER A 443 5.75 -13.82 -16.70
N VAL A 444 6.33 -15.01 -16.75
CA VAL A 444 7.69 -15.27 -16.28
C VAL A 444 8.40 -16.19 -17.26
N ASP A 445 9.70 -15.95 -17.43
CA ASP A 445 10.54 -16.85 -18.21
C ASP A 445 10.80 -18.15 -17.43
N ALA A 446 10.71 -19.30 -18.09
CA ALA A 446 10.91 -20.59 -17.47
C ALA A 446 12.32 -20.74 -16.83
N ALA A 447 13.36 -20.19 -17.46
CA ALA A 447 14.71 -20.21 -16.89
C ALA A 447 14.79 -19.33 -15.64
N ARG A 448 14.09 -18.19 -15.63
CA ARG A 448 13.99 -17.35 -14.44
C ARG A 448 13.30 -18.07 -13.29
N LEU A 449 12.20 -18.77 -13.56
CA LEU A 449 11.52 -19.59 -12.55
C LEU A 449 12.44 -20.68 -11.99
N GLY A 450 13.25 -21.32 -12.84
CA GLY A 450 14.27 -22.29 -12.42
C GLY A 450 15.31 -21.71 -11.45
N GLN A 451 15.73 -20.46 -11.65
CA GLN A 451 16.70 -19.78 -10.78
C GLN A 451 16.17 -19.50 -9.38
N VAL A 452 14.87 -19.23 -9.23
CA VAL A 452 14.29 -18.83 -7.94
C VAL A 452 13.73 -20.01 -7.14
N ARG A 453 13.45 -21.13 -7.82
CA ARG A 453 12.72 -22.28 -7.26
C ARG A 453 13.25 -22.75 -5.91
N GLU A 454 14.55 -23.02 -5.80
CA GLU A 454 15.13 -23.62 -4.59
C GLU A 454 14.96 -22.70 -3.37
N ALA A 455 15.24 -21.40 -3.55
CA ALA A 455 15.12 -20.40 -2.50
C ALA A 455 13.67 -20.23 -2.02
N VAL A 456 12.72 -20.18 -2.96
CA VAL A 456 11.29 -20.04 -2.67
C VAL A 456 10.77 -21.31 -1.99
N ALA A 457 11.05 -22.50 -2.54
CA ALA A 457 10.61 -23.79 -1.99
C ALA A 457 11.09 -23.99 -0.55
N ALA A 458 12.36 -23.67 -0.26
CA ALA A 458 12.89 -23.72 1.09
C ALA A 458 12.17 -22.76 2.04
N ARG A 459 11.76 -21.59 1.55
CA ARG A 459 11.08 -20.56 2.35
C ARG A 459 9.63 -20.91 2.66
N VAL A 460 8.90 -21.50 1.71
CA VAL A 460 7.47 -21.81 1.86
C VAL A 460 7.20 -23.22 2.37
N GLY A 461 8.19 -24.12 2.35
CA GLY A 461 8.08 -25.52 2.80
C GLY A 461 7.29 -25.73 4.10
N PRO A 462 7.53 -24.94 5.17
CA PRO A 462 6.77 -25.06 6.43
C PRO A 462 5.26 -24.77 6.34
N TYR A 463 4.79 -24.12 5.28
CA TYR A 463 3.41 -23.64 5.11
C TYR A 463 2.59 -24.47 4.12
N LEU A 464 3.25 -25.30 3.30
CA LEU A 464 2.63 -26.01 2.17
C LEU A 464 1.39 -26.81 2.58
N LEU A 465 1.49 -27.59 3.66
CA LEU A 465 0.41 -28.46 4.12
C LEU A 465 -0.83 -27.70 4.57
N GLU A 466 -0.69 -26.48 5.08
CA GLU A 466 -1.87 -25.73 5.50
C GLU A 466 -2.41 -24.81 4.41
N ASN A 467 -1.61 -24.48 3.40
CA ASN A 467 -1.96 -23.42 2.46
C ASN A 467 -2.13 -23.90 1.02
N ILE A 468 -1.75 -25.15 0.71
CA ILE A 468 -1.93 -25.74 -0.61
C ILE A 468 -2.74 -27.03 -0.55
N ALA A 469 -3.71 -27.16 -1.45
CA ALA A 469 -4.47 -28.38 -1.67
C ALA A 469 -4.56 -28.72 -3.16
N ARG A 470 -4.52 -30.02 -3.49
CA ARG A 470 -4.78 -30.51 -4.85
C ARG A 470 -6.27 -30.42 -5.15
N ILE A 471 -6.61 -30.12 -6.40
CA ILE A 471 -7.97 -30.20 -6.93
C ILE A 471 -7.96 -31.35 -7.94
N GLU A 472 -8.82 -32.33 -7.72
CA GLU A 472 -9.04 -33.43 -8.66
C GLU A 472 -9.97 -32.92 -9.76
N ILE A 473 -9.51 -33.00 -11.02
CA ILE A 473 -10.21 -32.51 -12.20
C ILE A 473 -10.26 -33.57 -13.28
#